data_AF-A0A5B8XCC5-F1
#
_entry.id   AF-A0A5B8XCC5-F1
#
_cell.length_a   1.000
_cell.length_b   1.000
_cell.length_c   1.000
_cell.angle_alpha   90.00
_cell.angle_beta   90.00
_cell.angle_gamma   90.00
#
_symmetry.space_group_name_H-M   'P 1'
#
loop_
_entity.id
_entity.type
_entity.pdbx_description
1 polymer ?
#
loop_
_entity_poly.entity_id
_entity_poly.type
_entity_poly.pdbx_seq_one_letter_code
_entity_poly.pdbx_strand_id
1 'polypeptide(L)'
;MAESYQVNMETPADGEKATTVVKDDLDNKDESFGACSWMLIGLSYVLVVLFFPIALFVGVKIIPEYERAVIYRLGRIRDGKAAGPGMFFILPCTDTFFRVDMRTMSLDLPRQEILSKDSVSVAVDAVVFFRVFDCMASVNNVSNAVQSTRYLAETTLRNILGIHSLAEMLGDRDSLTRQMRSMLDETTDEWGIRVSCLLLQHPRHPLPGRDARRPRLPHAPDALHAGRDDRRVGHPGELPPV
;
A
#
# COMPACT_ATOMS: atom_id res chain seq x y z
N MET A 1 -20.22 -13.68 47.36
CA MET A 1 -18.95 -13.98 46.68
C MET A 1 -18.77 -12.92 45.61
N ALA A 2 -18.22 -11.78 46.04
CA ALA A 2 -17.97 -10.60 45.22
C ALA A 2 -16.61 -10.09 45.67
N GLU A 3 -15.60 -10.21 44.80
CA GLU A 3 -14.30 -9.59 45.01
C GLU A 3 -14.01 -8.64 43.86
N SER A 4 -13.99 -7.37 44.24
CA SER A 4 -13.58 -6.20 43.48
C SER A 4 -12.08 -6.23 43.21
N TYR A 5 -11.68 -6.21 41.95
CA TYR A 5 -10.29 -5.96 41.55
C TYR A 5 -10.08 -4.45 41.36
N GLN A 6 -9.50 -3.82 42.38
CA GLN A 6 -8.97 -2.46 42.34
C GLN A 6 -7.62 -2.47 41.58
N VAL A 7 -7.52 -1.72 40.48
CA VAL A 7 -6.25 -1.39 39.85
C VAL A 7 -5.81 -0.04 40.37
N ASN A 8 -4.79 -0.05 41.23
CA ASN A 8 -4.11 1.15 41.72
C ASN A 8 -3.45 1.87 40.53
N MET A 9 -3.80 3.15 40.35
CA MET A 9 -3.02 4.09 39.54
C MET A 9 -1.87 4.62 40.40
N GLU A 10 -0.67 4.07 40.22
CA GLU A 10 0.56 4.76 40.58
C GLU A 10 1.25 5.18 39.28
N THR A 11 1.29 6.50 39.05
CA THR A 11 2.06 7.15 38.00
C THR A 11 3.52 7.22 38.42
N PRO A 12 4.48 6.67 37.67
CA PRO A 12 5.87 7.09 37.77
C PRO A 12 6.19 8.02 36.60
N ALA A 13 6.53 9.26 36.97
CA ALA A 13 7.22 10.20 36.11
C ALA A 13 8.65 9.69 35.84
N ASP A 14 8.90 9.10 34.68
CA ASP A 14 10.26 8.83 34.22
C ASP A 14 10.31 8.63 32.70
N GLY A 15 10.28 9.74 31.96
CA GLY A 15 10.35 9.79 30.50
C GLY A 15 11.73 9.49 29.91
N GLU A 16 12.69 9.02 30.70
CA GLU A 16 14.09 8.81 30.27
C GLU A 16 14.48 7.31 30.22
N LYS A 17 13.69 6.41 30.81
CA LYS A 17 14.05 4.99 30.94
C LYS A 17 13.52 4.06 29.84
N ALA A 18 12.53 4.49 29.05
CA ALA A 18 12.00 3.67 27.96
C ALA A 18 12.95 3.60 26.75
N THR A 19 13.81 4.60 26.57
CA THR A 19 14.71 4.69 25.40
C THR A 19 16.02 3.93 25.59
N THR A 20 16.41 3.63 26.83
CA THR A 20 17.64 2.87 27.13
C THR A 20 17.41 1.36 26.98
N VAL A 21 16.24 0.85 27.39
CA VAL A 21 15.96 -0.61 27.34
C VAL A 21 15.88 -1.13 25.89
N VAL A 22 15.41 -0.32 24.94
CA VAL A 22 15.33 -0.73 23.51
C VAL A 22 16.71 -0.70 22.82
N LYS A 23 17.72 -0.06 23.42
CA LYS A 23 19.04 0.10 22.79
C LYS A 23 20.00 -1.07 23.08
N ASP A 24 19.78 -1.78 24.19
CA ASP A 24 20.67 -2.84 24.67
C ASP A 24 20.38 -4.23 24.06
N ASP A 25 19.21 -4.42 23.42
CA ASP A 25 18.83 -5.70 22.78
C ASP A 25 19.30 -5.84 21.32
N LEU A 26 19.96 -4.83 20.75
CA LEU A 26 20.48 -4.86 19.38
C LEU A 26 21.97 -5.18 19.27
N ASP A 27 22.70 -5.25 20.40
CA ASP A 27 24.15 -5.45 20.43
C ASP A 27 24.58 -6.91 20.66
N ASN A 28 23.63 -7.83 20.90
CA ASN A 28 23.95 -9.25 21.12
C ASN A 28 23.22 -10.16 20.12
N LYS A 29 23.62 -10.06 18.85
CA LYS A 29 23.42 -11.13 17.87
C LYS A 29 24.75 -11.48 17.23
N ASP A 30 25.65 -12.04 18.04
CA ASP A 30 26.73 -12.91 17.60
C ASP A 30 26.15 -14.25 17.11
N GLU A 31 25.23 -14.20 16.15
CA GLU A 31 24.50 -15.34 15.63
C GLU A 31 25.32 -16.01 14.51
N SER A 32 26.23 -16.88 14.96
CA SER A 32 26.84 -18.00 14.21
C SER A 32 26.80 -17.81 12.69
N PHE A 33 27.85 -17.20 12.15
CA PHE A 33 28.14 -17.27 10.73
C PHE A 33 28.39 -18.74 10.37
N GLY A 34 27.33 -19.45 9.97
CA GLY A 34 27.46 -20.83 9.52
C GLY A 34 28.50 -20.93 8.41
N ALA A 35 29.32 -21.99 8.43
CA ALA A 35 30.39 -22.22 7.44
C ALA A 35 29.90 -22.12 5.99
N CYS A 36 28.63 -22.45 5.73
CA CYS A 36 27.97 -22.29 4.43
C CYS A 36 27.88 -20.83 3.96
N SER A 37 27.55 -19.89 4.87
CA SER A 37 27.51 -18.45 4.55
C SER A 37 28.90 -17.94 4.15
N TRP A 38 29.93 -18.34 4.91
CA TRP A 38 31.33 -18.01 4.58
C TRP A 38 31.81 -18.64 3.27
N MET A 39 31.42 -19.88 2.97
CA MET A 39 31.72 -20.52 1.68
C MET A 39 31.06 -19.80 0.50
N LEU A 40 29.79 -19.40 0.64
CA LEU A 40 29.08 -18.64 -0.40
C LEU A 40 29.66 -17.24 -0.60
N ILE A 41 30.02 -16.56 0.49
CA ILE A 41 30.70 -15.25 0.43
C ILE A 41 32.06 -15.40 -0.23
N GLY A 42 32.83 -16.43 0.13
CA GLY A 42 34.13 -16.74 -0.48
C GLY A 42 34.02 -17.03 -1.98
N LEU A 43 33.09 -17.90 -2.38
CA LEU A 43 32.83 -18.23 -3.78
C LEU A 43 32.39 -17.00 -4.60
N SER A 44 31.51 -16.17 -4.01
CA SER A 44 31.07 -14.90 -4.59
C SER A 44 32.27 -13.96 -4.83
N TYR A 45 33.18 -13.87 -3.85
CA TYR A 45 34.39 -13.05 -3.97
C TYR A 45 35.34 -13.57 -5.06
N VAL A 46 35.53 -14.90 -5.15
CA VAL A 46 36.33 -15.53 -6.22
C VAL A 46 35.75 -15.22 -7.61
N LEU A 47 34.43 -15.29 -7.77
CA LEU A 47 33.76 -14.91 -9.03
C LEU A 47 33.93 -13.42 -9.35
N VAL A 48 33.83 -12.54 -8.35
CA VAL A 48 34.06 -11.09 -8.54
C VAL A 48 35.50 -10.81 -8.99
N VAL A 49 36.50 -11.49 -8.42
CA VAL A 49 37.91 -11.35 -8.85
C VAL A 49 38.12 -11.91 -10.25
N LEU A 50 37.52 -13.06 -10.58
CA LEU A 50 37.63 -13.67 -11.91
C LEU A 50 37.00 -12.79 -13.00
N PHE A 51 35.89 -12.14 -12.70
CA PHE A 51 35.14 -11.28 -13.62
C PHE A 51 35.31 -9.78 -13.32
N PHE A 52 36.47 -9.40 -12.76
CA PHE A 52 36.76 -8.06 -12.25
C PHE A 52 36.25 -6.88 -13.11
N PRO A 53 36.51 -6.81 -14.43
CA PRO A 53 36.03 -5.68 -15.23
C PRO A 53 34.49 -5.65 -15.31
N ILE A 54 33.83 -6.80 -15.42
CA ILE A 54 32.37 -6.89 -15.53
C ILE A 54 31.70 -6.60 -14.19
N ALA A 55 32.27 -7.13 -13.10
CA ALA A 55 31.75 -6.93 -11.75
C ALA A 55 31.78 -5.45 -11.32
N LEU A 56 32.80 -4.69 -11.75
CA LEU A 56 32.91 -3.27 -11.44
C LEU A 56 31.82 -2.44 -12.14
N PHE A 57 31.51 -2.73 -13.41
CA PHE A 57 30.42 -2.06 -14.13
C PHE A 57 29.03 -2.41 -13.56
N VAL A 58 28.83 -3.64 -13.07
CA VAL A 58 27.52 -4.09 -12.55
C VAL A 58 27.30 -3.68 -11.09
N GLY A 59 28.37 -3.66 -10.29
CA GLY A 59 28.31 -3.44 -8.84
C GLY A 59 28.15 -1.98 -8.43
N VAL A 60 28.58 -1.03 -9.28
CA VAL A 60 28.42 0.41 -9.01
C VAL A 60 26.99 0.83 -9.32
N LYS A 61 26.19 1.06 -8.26
CA LYS A 61 24.88 1.70 -8.36
C LYS A 61 24.87 3.02 -7.61
N ILE A 62 24.36 4.04 -8.28
CA ILE A 62 24.15 5.37 -7.73
C ILE A 62 22.68 5.47 -7.31
N ILE A 63 22.45 5.88 -6.07
CA ILE A 63 21.11 6.10 -5.51
C ILE A 63 20.91 7.61 -5.35
N PRO A 64 19.79 8.16 -5.83
CA PRO A 64 19.52 9.58 -5.70
C PRO A 64 19.28 9.98 -4.24
N GLU A 65 19.46 11.27 -3.91
CA GLU A 65 19.43 11.74 -2.52
C GLU A 65 18.10 11.54 -1.79
N TYR A 66 17.01 11.51 -2.56
CA TYR A 66 15.65 11.34 -2.05
C TYR A 66 15.23 9.87 -1.86
N GLU A 67 16.06 8.93 -2.32
CA GLU A 67 15.86 7.50 -2.11
C GLU A 67 16.84 6.99 -1.06
N ARG A 68 16.38 6.02 -0.29
CA ARG A 68 17.23 5.23 0.61
C ARG A 68 17.13 3.77 0.23
N ALA A 69 18.26 3.06 0.30
CA ALA A 69 18.27 1.63 0.07
C ALA A 69 18.41 0.84 1.37
N VAL A 70 17.56 -0.16 1.51
CA VAL A 70 17.71 -1.22 2.50
C VAL A 70 18.42 -2.39 1.83
N ILE A 71 19.61 -2.74 2.31
CA ILE A 71 20.43 -3.82 1.75
C ILE A 71 20.33 -5.03 2.67
N TYR A 72 19.89 -6.14 2.11
CA TYR A 72 19.87 -7.46 2.72
C TYR A 72 21.04 -8.27 2.19
N ARG A 73 21.84 -8.85 3.08
CA ARG A 73 22.88 -9.82 2.74
C ARG A 73 22.45 -11.18 3.25
N LEU A 74 22.24 -12.14 2.35
CA LEU A 74 21.76 -13.49 2.71
C LEU A 74 20.51 -13.47 3.60
N GLY A 75 19.58 -12.53 3.35
CA GLY A 75 18.36 -12.37 4.13
C GLY A 75 18.55 -11.73 5.52
N ARG A 76 19.76 -11.29 5.86
CA ARG A 76 20.04 -10.52 7.09
C ARG A 76 20.21 -9.04 6.75
N ILE A 77 19.68 -8.20 7.61
CA ILE A 77 19.85 -6.74 7.53
C ILE A 77 21.30 -6.41 7.87
N ARG A 78 21.94 -5.60 7.02
CA ARG A 78 23.30 -5.14 7.25
C ARG A 78 23.32 -4.00 8.30
N ASP A 79 24.03 -4.21 9.41
CA ASP A 79 24.49 -3.24 10.43
C ASP A 79 23.52 -2.11 10.86
N GLY A 80 22.21 -2.42 10.88
CA GLY A 80 21.20 -1.61 11.58
C GLY A 80 20.90 -0.22 11.03
N LYS A 81 21.39 0.15 9.84
CA LYS A 81 21.12 1.46 9.23
C LYS A 81 20.81 1.36 7.74
N ALA A 82 19.77 2.06 7.30
CA ALA A 82 19.50 2.27 5.89
C ALA A 82 20.72 2.93 5.23
N ALA A 83 21.14 2.39 4.09
CA ALA A 83 22.24 2.98 3.34
C ALA A 83 21.83 4.39 2.91
N GLY A 84 22.62 5.39 3.32
CA GLY A 84 22.39 6.79 3.01
C GLY A 84 22.47 7.06 1.50
N PRO A 85 22.27 8.30 1.05
CA PRO A 85 22.44 8.64 -0.36
C PRO A 85 23.92 8.54 -0.77
N GLY A 86 24.21 7.99 -1.95
CA GLY A 86 25.59 7.79 -2.41
C GLY A 86 25.81 6.64 -3.39
N MET A 87 27.08 6.36 -3.65
CA MET A 87 27.53 5.23 -4.46
C MET A 87 27.72 4.00 -3.56
N PHE A 88 27.00 2.93 -3.86
CA PHE A 88 27.13 1.66 -3.15
C PHE A 88 27.61 0.57 -4.09
N PHE A 89 28.50 -0.28 -3.55
CA PHE A 89 28.95 -1.49 -4.21
C PHE A 89 28.12 -2.67 -3.73
N ILE A 90 27.36 -3.28 -4.63
CA ILE A 90 26.45 -4.38 -4.33
C ILE A 90 27.03 -5.66 -4.94
N LEU A 91 27.16 -6.73 -4.15
CA LEU A 91 27.60 -8.01 -4.69
C LEU A 91 26.46 -8.69 -5.45
N PRO A 92 26.63 -9.00 -6.76
CA PRO A 92 25.55 -9.44 -7.65
C PRO A 92 24.91 -10.79 -7.33
N CYS A 93 25.40 -11.55 -6.34
CA CYS A 93 24.86 -12.87 -5.98
C CYS A 93 24.39 -12.99 -4.51
N THR A 94 24.78 -12.07 -3.64
CA THR A 94 24.62 -12.23 -2.18
C THR A 94 23.78 -11.12 -1.57
N ASP A 95 23.76 -9.95 -2.21
CA ASP A 95 23.13 -8.75 -1.71
C ASP A 95 21.85 -8.45 -2.51
N THR A 96 20.72 -8.33 -1.81
CA THR A 96 19.44 -7.85 -2.34
C THR A 96 19.21 -6.44 -1.81
N PHE A 97 18.74 -5.51 -2.64
CA PHE A 97 18.46 -4.14 -2.20
C PHE A 97 17.01 -3.75 -2.51
N PHE A 98 16.39 -2.99 -1.61
CA PHE A 98 15.08 -2.38 -1.79
C PHE A 98 15.24 -0.87 -1.72
N ARG A 99 14.72 -0.16 -2.71
CA ARG A 99 14.73 1.31 -2.75
C ARG A 99 13.40 1.81 -2.22
N VAL A 100 13.47 2.77 -1.30
CA VAL A 100 12.30 3.43 -0.73
C VAL A 100 12.47 4.92 -0.92
N ASP A 101 11.46 5.57 -1.51
CA ASP A 101 11.43 7.02 -1.69
C ASP A 101 10.89 7.67 -0.42
N MET A 102 11.62 8.67 0.07
CA MET A 102 11.37 9.39 1.32
C MET A 102 10.51 10.65 1.12
N ARG A 103 10.11 10.93 -0.12
CA ARG A 103 9.26 12.07 -0.45
C ARG A 103 7.83 11.88 0.07
N THR A 104 7.12 12.99 0.20
CA THR A 104 5.69 12.97 0.46
C THR A 104 4.97 12.42 -0.77
N MET A 105 4.22 11.35 -0.57
CA MET A 105 3.38 10.70 -1.58
C MET A 105 1.91 10.94 -1.25
N SER A 106 1.08 11.00 -2.29
CA SER A 106 -0.37 11.04 -2.17
C SER A 106 -0.97 9.66 -2.41
N LEU A 107 -1.91 9.27 -1.56
CA LEU A 107 -2.68 8.05 -1.69
C LEU A 107 -4.16 8.37 -1.75
N ASP A 108 -4.77 8.00 -2.88
CA ASP A 108 -6.19 8.17 -3.12
C ASP A 108 -6.96 6.98 -2.53
N LEU A 109 -7.92 7.29 -1.66
CA LEU A 109 -8.86 6.29 -1.14
C LEU A 109 -10.05 6.16 -2.11
N PRO A 110 -10.52 4.94 -2.37
CA PRO A 110 -11.68 4.73 -3.22
C PRO A 110 -12.93 5.29 -2.56
N ARG A 111 -13.92 5.62 -3.40
CA ARG A 111 -15.22 6.12 -2.95
C ARG A 111 -15.94 5.12 -2.06
N GLN A 112 -16.36 5.57 -0.87
CA GLN A 112 -17.13 4.77 0.08
C GLN A 112 -18.53 5.36 0.25
N GLU A 113 -19.57 4.55 0.05
CA GLU A 113 -20.95 4.89 0.39
C GLU A 113 -21.30 4.26 1.73
N ILE A 114 -21.62 5.07 2.73
CA ILE A 114 -21.96 4.58 4.06
C ILE A 114 -23.15 5.34 4.67
N LEU A 115 -23.80 4.69 5.64
CA LEU A 115 -24.86 5.30 6.42
C LEU A 115 -24.22 6.07 7.59
N SER A 116 -24.49 7.37 7.64
CA SER A 116 -24.11 8.22 8.78
C SER A 116 -24.97 7.94 10.02
N LYS A 117 -24.61 8.53 11.16
CA LYS A 117 -25.35 8.42 12.43
C LYS A 117 -26.83 8.80 12.31
N ASP A 118 -27.17 9.74 11.42
CA ASP A 118 -28.53 10.23 11.22
C ASP A 118 -29.31 9.44 10.15
N SER A 119 -28.83 8.25 9.78
CA SER A 119 -29.45 7.41 8.73
C SER A 119 -29.50 8.07 7.34
N VAL A 120 -28.58 9.01 7.08
CA VAL A 120 -28.39 9.59 5.74
C VAL A 120 -27.25 8.86 5.03
N SER A 121 -27.48 8.45 3.79
CA SER A 121 -26.43 7.87 2.94
C SER A 121 -25.49 8.97 2.45
N VAL A 122 -24.21 8.84 2.78
CA VAL A 122 -23.16 9.79 2.38
C VAL A 122 -22.08 9.02 1.63
N ALA A 123 -21.63 9.60 0.52
CA ALA A 123 -20.54 9.06 -0.28
C ALA A 123 -19.33 9.98 -0.18
N VAL A 124 -18.21 9.54 0.38
CA VAL A 124 -17.05 10.41 0.61
C VAL A 124 -15.80 9.78 -0.01
N ASP A 125 -15.00 10.62 -0.65
CA ASP A 125 -13.67 10.27 -1.16
C ASP A 125 -12.63 11.00 -0.31
N ALA A 126 -11.41 10.49 -0.21
CA ALA A 126 -10.36 11.16 0.56
C ALA A 126 -8.98 10.89 -0.02
N VAL A 127 -8.05 11.82 0.24
CA VAL A 127 -6.64 11.71 -0.16
C VAL A 127 -5.76 11.86 1.07
N VAL A 128 -4.84 10.94 1.26
CA VAL A 128 -3.89 10.92 2.37
C VAL A 128 -2.51 11.29 1.86
N PHE A 129 -1.88 12.29 2.48
CA PHE A 129 -0.50 12.65 2.23
C PHE A 129 0.37 12.07 3.34
N PHE A 130 1.29 11.18 2.98
CA PHE A 130 2.22 10.58 3.93
C PHE A 130 3.64 10.58 3.37
N ARG A 131 4.62 10.37 4.24
CA ARG A 131 6.01 10.17 3.86
C ARG A 131 6.62 9.05 4.70
N VAL A 132 7.54 8.29 4.12
CA VAL A 132 8.34 7.33 4.88
C VAL A 132 9.41 8.12 5.65
N PHE A 133 9.51 7.89 6.97
CA PHE A 133 10.59 8.47 7.78
C PHE A 133 11.65 7.42 8.15
N ASP A 134 11.26 6.15 8.23
CA ASP A 134 12.18 5.03 8.45
C ASP A 134 11.96 3.92 7.39
N CYS A 135 12.94 3.78 6.50
CA CYS A 135 12.92 2.74 5.46
C CYS A 135 13.11 1.34 6.04
N MET A 136 13.80 1.20 7.16
CA MET A 136 14.06 -0.11 7.77
C MET A 136 12.75 -0.70 8.29
N ALA A 137 12.02 0.07 9.12
CA ALA A 137 10.70 -0.31 9.60
C ALA A 137 9.72 -0.55 8.43
N SER A 138 9.72 0.33 7.42
CA SER A 138 8.79 0.20 6.29
C SER A 138 8.97 -1.04 5.43
N VAL A 139 10.19 -1.60 5.33
CA VAL A 139 10.44 -2.83 4.56
C VAL A 139 10.40 -4.08 5.43
N ASN A 140 10.75 -3.97 6.71
CA ASN A 140 10.84 -5.12 7.61
C ASN A 140 9.54 -5.44 8.35
N ASN A 141 8.77 -4.43 8.76
CA ASN A 141 7.62 -4.63 9.63
C ASN A 141 6.33 -4.95 8.85
N VAL A 142 6.28 -4.62 7.56
CA VAL A 142 5.11 -4.81 6.72
C VAL A 142 5.51 -5.16 5.28
N SER A 143 4.78 -6.10 4.67
CA SER A 143 5.07 -6.57 3.30
C SER A 143 4.91 -5.46 2.25
N ASN A 144 3.86 -4.65 2.36
CA ASN A 144 3.63 -3.48 1.53
C ASN A 144 3.03 -2.34 2.37
N ALA A 145 3.89 -1.45 2.85
CA ALA A 145 3.49 -0.36 3.75
C ALA A 145 2.44 0.57 3.13
N VAL A 146 2.52 0.83 1.82
CA VAL A 146 1.57 1.71 1.11
C VAL A 146 0.18 1.08 1.05
N GLN A 147 0.08 -0.21 0.69
CA GLN A 147 -1.21 -0.91 0.63
C GLN A 147 -1.82 -1.10 2.03
N SER A 148 -1.02 -1.46 3.03
CA SER A 148 -1.51 -1.59 4.40
C SER A 148 -2.04 -0.26 4.94
N THR A 149 -1.33 0.85 4.67
CA THR A 149 -1.79 2.21 5.00
C THR A 149 -3.10 2.56 4.29
N ARG A 150 -3.27 2.14 3.03
CA ARG A 150 -4.52 2.30 2.29
C ARG A 150 -5.69 1.61 2.97
N TYR A 151 -5.55 0.34 3.32
CA TYR A 151 -6.62 -0.41 3.97
C TYR A 151 -6.96 0.13 5.37
N LEU A 152 -5.93 0.53 6.11
CA LEU A 152 -6.11 1.19 7.39
C LEU A 152 -6.88 2.49 7.22
N ALA A 153 -6.48 3.36 6.29
CA ALA A 153 -7.17 4.61 6.01
C ALA A 153 -8.60 4.41 5.54
N GLU A 154 -8.87 3.41 4.71
CA GLU A 154 -10.22 3.03 4.28
C GLU A 154 -11.11 2.60 5.45
N THR A 155 -10.55 1.85 6.40
CA THR A 155 -11.29 1.37 7.57
C THR A 155 -11.52 2.50 8.57
N THR A 156 -10.52 3.35 8.81
CA THR A 156 -10.64 4.53 9.67
C THR A 156 -11.65 5.53 9.10
N LEU A 157 -11.65 5.73 7.77
CA LEU A 157 -12.63 6.58 7.09
C LEU A 157 -14.05 6.08 7.34
N ARG A 158 -14.29 4.78 7.10
CA ARG A 158 -15.59 4.15 7.34
C ARG A 158 -16.04 4.28 8.80
N ASN A 159 -15.14 4.05 9.75
CA ASN A 159 -15.44 4.11 11.17
C ASN A 159 -15.84 5.53 11.60
N ILE A 160 -15.03 6.52 11.26
CA ILE A 160 -15.28 7.92 11.60
C ILE A 160 -16.56 8.42 10.95
N LEU A 161 -16.75 8.18 9.65
CA LEU A 161 -17.96 8.63 8.98
C LEU A 161 -19.22 7.90 9.51
N GLY A 162 -19.11 6.70 10.07
CA GLY A 162 -20.25 5.98 10.65
C GLY A 162 -20.73 6.55 11.99
N ILE A 163 -19.82 7.10 12.80
CA ILE A 163 -20.14 7.62 14.15
C ILE A 163 -20.51 9.11 14.17
N HIS A 164 -20.25 9.84 13.08
CA HIS A 164 -20.53 11.27 12.96
C HIS A 164 -21.84 11.58 12.20
N SER A 165 -22.44 12.72 12.52
CA SER A 165 -23.61 13.25 11.80
C SER A 165 -23.20 13.95 10.51
N LEU A 166 -24.11 14.06 9.54
CA LEU A 166 -23.82 14.79 8.29
C LEU A 166 -23.48 16.26 8.55
N ALA A 167 -24.17 16.88 9.52
CA ALA A 167 -23.94 18.26 9.90
C ALA A 167 -22.53 18.48 10.47
N GLU A 168 -22.03 17.56 11.30
CA GLU A 168 -20.66 17.60 11.81
C GLU A 168 -19.63 17.42 10.70
N MET A 169 -19.85 16.49 9.76
CA MET A 169 -18.93 16.28 8.64
C MET A 169 -18.79 17.51 7.72
N LEU A 170 -19.88 18.26 7.54
CA LEU A 170 -19.90 19.48 6.73
C LEU A 170 -19.41 20.71 7.50
N GLY A 171 -19.73 20.80 8.79
CA GLY A 171 -19.42 21.96 9.64
C GLY A 171 -18.04 21.94 10.28
N ASP A 172 -17.56 20.78 10.74
CA ASP A 172 -16.31 20.62 11.48
C ASP A 172 -15.36 19.59 10.83
N ARG A 173 -15.19 19.75 9.53
CA ARG A 173 -14.28 18.95 8.70
C ARG A 173 -12.85 18.93 9.25
N ASP A 174 -12.38 20.05 9.79
CA ASP A 174 -10.99 20.17 10.26
C ASP A 174 -10.75 19.37 11.54
N SER A 175 -11.75 19.30 12.43
CA SER A 175 -11.69 18.40 13.60
C SER A 175 -11.70 16.94 13.18
N LEU A 176 -12.60 16.56 12.26
CA LEU A 176 -12.69 15.20 11.73
C LEU A 176 -11.37 14.75 11.09
N THR A 177 -10.77 15.63 10.29
CA THR A 177 -9.49 15.39 9.62
C THR A 177 -8.35 15.21 10.62
N ARG A 178 -8.32 16.02 11.68
CA ARG A 178 -7.31 15.89 12.76
C ARG A 178 -7.46 14.59 13.53
N GLN A 179 -8.69 14.20 13.85
CA GLN A 179 -8.97 12.94 14.54
C GLN A 179 -8.56 11.73 13.69
N MET A 180 -8.93 11.73 12.41
CA MET A 180 -8.55 10.67 11.46
C MET A 180 -7.04 10.58 11.28
N ARG A 181 -6.36 11.73 11.16
CA ARG A 181 -4.90 11.79 11.10
C ARG A 181 -4.27 11.17 12.34
N SER A 182 -4.75 11.51 13.54
CA SER A 182 -4.20 10.99 14.80
C SER A 182 -4.30 9.46 14.89
N MET A 183 -5.46 8.89 14.54
CA MET A 183 -5.66 7.44 14.55
C MET A 183 -4.77 6.73 13.52
N LEU A 184 -4.57 7.35 12.34
CA LEU A 184 -3.69 6.82 11.32
C LEU A 184 -2.22 6.86 11.76
N ASP A 185 -1.75 8.00 12.26
CA ASP A 185 -0.35 8.22 12.64
C ASP A 185 0.10 7.23 13.73
N GLU A 186 -0.74 6.98 14.73
CA GLU A 186 -0.47 6.03 15.83
C GLU A 186 -0.16 4.61 15.34
N THR A 187 -0.90 4.12 14.33
CA THR A 187 -0.65 2.78 13.78
C THR A 187 0.46 2.80 12.72
N THR A 188 0.55 3.87 11.91
CA THR A 188 1.54 3.93 10.81
C THR A 188 2.96 4.20 11.29
N ASP A 189 3.13 4.72 12.51
CA ASP A 189 4.43 4.94 13.13
C ASP A 189 5.22 3.63 13.29
N GLU A 190 4.56 2.52 13.62
CA GLU A 190 5.18 1.19 13.70
C GLU A 190 5.70 0.70 12.34
N TRP A 191 5.12 1.20 11.24
CA TRP A 191 5.53 0.89 9.87
C TRP A 191 6.56 1.88 9.33
N GLY A 192 7.02 2.85 10.11
CA GLY A 192 7.98 3.86 9.64
C GLY A 192 7.38 4.92 8.69
N ILE A 193 6.05 5.08 8.69
CA ILE A 193 5.32 6.05 7.89
C ILE A 193 4.77 7.15 8.78
N ARG A 194 4.94 8.41 8.37
CA ARG A 194 4.33 9.57 9.02
C ARG A 194 3.27 10.20 8.14
N VAL A 195 2.08 10.41 8.69
CA VAL A 195 0.98 11.06 7.97
C VAL A 195 1.07 12.59 8.11
N SER A 196 1.17 13.28 6.98
CA SER A 196 1.34 14.74 6.93
C SER A 196 -0.01 15.47 7.03
N CYS A 197 -0.98 15.07 6.20
CA CYS A 197 -2.34 15.59 6.26
C CYS A 197 -3.31 14.68 5.50
N LEU A 198 -4.59 14.86 5.77
CA LEU A 198 -5.67 14.17 5.08
C LEU A 198 -6.63 15.22 4.51
N LEU A 199 -7.11 15.00 3.29
CA LEU A 199 -8.09 15.87 2.64
C LEU A 199 -9.34 15.05 2.32
N LEU A 200 -10.44 15.37 3.00
CA LEU A 200 -11.76 14.86 2.64
C LEU A 200 -12.21 15.54 1.34
N GLN A 201 -12.64 14.77 0.36
CA GLN A 201 -13.27 15.26 -0.84
C GLN A 201 -14.78 15.11 -0.68
N HIS A 202 -15.50 16.19 -0.99
CA HIS A 202 -16.95 16.18 -0.85
C HIS A 202 -17.58 15.28 -1.91
N PRO A 203 -18.67 14.55 -1.59
CA PRO A 203 -19.52 13.96 -2.60
C PRO A 203 -19.91 15.03 -3.62
N ARG A 204 -19.48 14.87 -4.86
CA ARG A 204 -20.32 15.36 -5.95
C ARG A 204 -21.49 14.39 -6.01
N HIS A 205 -22.68 14.87 -5.66
CA HIS A 205 -23.91 14.19 -6.05
C HIS A 205 -23.78 13.87 -7.55
N PRO A 206 -23.78 12.59 -7.98
CA PRO A 206 -23.90 12.30 -9.39
C PRO A 206 -25.26 12.85 -9.80
N LEU A 207 -25.30 13.98 -10.51
CA LEU A 207 -26.54 14.60 -10.96
C LEU A 207 -27.47 13.52 -11.51
N PRO A 208 -28.74 13.47 -11.10
CA PRO A 208 -29.64 12.47 -11.64
C PRO A 208 -29.92 12.83 -13.10
N GLY A 209 -29.61 11.93 -14.01
CA GLY A 209 -30.18 11.92 -15.37
C GLY A 209 -29.55 12.89 -16.37
N ARG A 210 -28.48 12.43 -17.03
CA ARG A 210 -28.46 12.50 -18.49
C ARG A 210 -28.16 11.12 -19.05
N ASP A 211 -29.08 10.21 -18.76
CA ASP A 211 -29.35 9.09 -19.65
C ASP A 211 -29.61 9.68 -21.03
N ALA A 212 -28.58 9.66 -21.88
CA ALA A 212 -28.77 9.65 -23.31
C ALA A 212 -29.42 8.30 -23.65
N ARG A 213 -30.73 8.22 -23.40
CA ARG A 213 -31.65 7.29 -24.03
C ARG A 213 -31.54 7.56 -25.53
N ARG A 214 -30.53 6.97 -26.19
CA ARG A 214 -30.64 6.71 -27.62
C ARG A 214 -31.84 5.76 -27.72
N PRO A 215 -32.89 6.10 -28.47
CA PRO A 215 -33.79 5.05 -28.92
C PRO A 215 -32.88 4.08 -29.67
N ARG A 216 -32.74 2.85 -29.17
CA ARG A 216 -32.44 1.75 -30.09
C ARG A 216 -33.62 1.79 -31.04
N LEU A 217 -33.41 2.28 -32.26
CA LEU A 217 -34.38 2.11 -33.31
C LEU A 217 -34.78 0.63 -33.27
N PRO A 218 -36.06 0.28 -33.14
CA PRO A 218 -36.46 -1.07 -33.46
C PRO A 218 -36.00 -1.29 -34.90
N HIS A 219 -35.19 -2.32 -35.12
CA HIS A 219 -34.97 -2.83 -36.46
C HIS A 219 -36.36 -3.08 -37.04
N ALA A 220 -36.74 -2.24 -38.01
CA ALA A 220 -38.02 -2.35 -38.68
C ALA A 220 -38.09 -3.73 -39.36
N PRO A 221 -39.24 -4.42 -39.27
CA PRO A 221 -39.41 -5.71 -39.91
C PRO A 221 -39.31 -5.58 -41.43
N ASP A 222 -38.72 -6.61 -42.03
CA ASP A 222 -38.57 -6.81 -43.46
C ASP A 222 -39.88 -6.55 -44.22
N ALA A 223 -39.81 -5.63 -45.19
CA ALA A 223 -40.83 -5.51 -46.22
C ALA A 223 -40.21 -5.08 -47.56
N LEU A 224 -40.14 -6.06 -48.46
CA LEU A 224 -40.64 -5.94 -49.82
C LEU A 224 -39.82 -5.14 -50.86
N HIS A 225 -38.77 -5.77 -51.38
CA HIS A 225 -38.47 -5.76 -52.82
C HIS A 225 -38.35 -7.24 -53.23
N ALA A 226 -39.40 -7.91 -53.72
CA ALA A 226 -39.99 -7.79 -55.05
C ALA A 226 -38.94 -7.76 -56.17
N GLY A 227 -38.60 -8.94 -56.71
CA GLY A 227 -37.89 -9.05 -57.98
C GLY A 227 -37.19 -10.39 -58.24
N ARG A 228 -37.96 -11.37 -58.74
CA ARG A 228 -37.63 -12.21 -59.92
C ARG A 228 -36.28 -12.98 -59.89
N ASP A 229 -36.30 -14.31 -59.88
CA ASP A 229 -36.37 -15.11 -61.11
C ASP A 229 -36.24 -16.62 -60.82
N ASP A 230 -36.84 -17.40 -61.72
CA ASP A 230 -36.89 -18.86 -61.77
C ASP A 230 -35.52 -19.56 -61.71
N ARG A 231 -35.46 -20.73 -61.06
CA ARG A 231 -35.19 -22.04 -61.73
C ARG A 231 -34.99 -23.19 -60.73
N ARG A 232 -35.94 -24.13 -60.78
CA ARG A 232 -35.78 -25.57 -61.07
C ARG A 232 -34.89 -26.48 -60.17
N VAL A 233 -35.52 -27.64 -59.91
CA VAL A 233 -34.99 -28.99 -59.60
C VAL A 233 -34.50 -29.18 -58.15
N GLY A 234 -34.89 -30.20 -57.39
CA GLY A 234 -35.78 -31.34 -57.60
C GLY A 234 -35.54 -32.37 -56.48
N HIS A 235 -36.63 -32.84 -55.88
CA HIS A 235 -36.83 -34.15 -55.24
C HIS A 235 -35.89 -34.66 -54.12
N PRO A 236 -36.26 -35.72 -53.37
CA PRO A 236 -36.23 -35.73 -51.91
C PRO A 236 -35.20 -36.73 -51.36
N GLY A 237 -34.77 -36.61 -50.11
CA GLY A 237 -33.91 -37.63 -49.57
C GLY A 237 -33.35 -37.34 -48.20
N GLU A 238 -33.78 -38.20 -47.27
CA GLU A 238 -33.01 -38.72 -46.14
C GLU A 238 -33.02 -37.96 -44.79
N LEU A 239 -33.34 -38.80 -43.80
CA LEU A 239 -33.35 -38.63 -42.35
C LEU A 239 -31.90 -38.78 -41.79
N PRO A 240 -31.68 -38.60 -40.46
CA PRO A 240 -30.41 -38.29 -39.78
C PRO A 240 -29.67 -39.61 -39.39
N PRO A 241 -28.72 -39.71 -38.40
CA PRO A 241 -28.08 -38.73 -37.48
C PRO A 241 -26.54 -38.90 -37.32
N VAL A 242 -25.89 -38.03 -36.52
CA VAL A 242 -25.04 -38.38 -35.33
C VAL A 242 -24.98 -37.17 -34.40
#